data_AF-A0A4V0XEQ0-F1
#
_entry.id   AF-A0A4V0XEQ0-F1
#
_cell.length_a   1.000
_cell.length_b   1.000
_cell.length_c   1.000
_cell.angle_alpha   90.00
_cell.angle_beta   90.00
_cell.angle_gamma   90.00
#
_symmetry.space_group_name_H-M   'P 1'
#
loop_
_entity.id
_entity.type
_entity.pdbx_description
1 polymer ?
#
loop_
_entity_poly.entity_id
_entity_poly.type
_entity_poly.pdbx_seq_one_letter_code
_entity_poly.pdbx_strand_id
1 'polypeptide(L)'
;MLSPTLPPALRARLSPVVRAIAEAEVAEELGRDHLDDVPLLPETASVLEHRLLGMPKHFAAGMVALTLLFDRSTRATDGASFTQLSLAKRRKALARIRALPLGPLKNFTTFYDKMAPFIFWSALEEHHLLHVVLGEGVE
;
A
#
# COMPACT_ATOMS: atom_id res chain seq x y z
N MET A 1 2.23 5.06 27.83
CA MET A 1 1.68 3.95 27.03
C MET A 1 2.67 3.63 25.93
N LEU A 2 3.30 2.45 25.95
CA LEU A 2 4.37 2.08 25.02
C LEU A 2 3.79 1.70 23.67
N SER A 3 3.88 2.60 22.68
CA SER A 3 3.65 2.27 21.27
C SER A 3 4.62 1.15 20.87
N PRO A 4 4.13 -0.01 20.41
CA PRO A 4 5.01 -1.09 19.97
C PRO A 4 5.54 -0.74 18.58
N THR A 5 6.70 -0.09 18.53
CA THR A 5 7.46 0.01 17.29
C THR A 5 7.85 -1.40 16.85
N LEU A 6 7.47 -1.78 15.61
CA LEU A 6 8.00 -3.01 15.02
C LEU A 6 9.54 -2.99 15.07
N PRO A 7 10.20 -4.14 15.28
CA PRO A 7 11.64 -4.23 15.16
C PRO A 7 12.11 -3.60 13.83
N PRO A 8 13.17 -2.77 13.81
CA PRO A 8 13.62 -2.08 12.60
C PRO A 8 13.86 -3.03 11.41
N ALA A 9 14.39 -4.22 11.66
CA ALA A 9 14.61 -5.24 10.64
C ALA A 9 13.31 -5.76 10.01
N LEU A 10 12.23 -5.86 10.80
CA LEU A 10 10.93 -6.31 10.32
C LEU A 10 10.25 -5.21 9.51
N ARG A 11 10.36 -3.96 9.97
CA ARG A 11 9.92 -2.77 9.23
C ARG A 11 10.60 -2.69 7.86
N ALA A 12 11.93 -2.82 7.81
CA ALA A 12 12.71 -2.79 6.57
C ALA A 12 12.31 -3.88 5.56
N ARG A 13 11.77 -5.01 6.02
CA ARG A 13 11.24 -6.07 5.15
C ARG A 13 9.82 -5.80 4.65
N LEU A 14 9.01 -5.10 5.44
CA LEU A 14 7.59 -4.85 5.14
C LEU A 14 7.40 -3.62 4.26
N SER A 15 8.11 -2.53 4.55
CA SER A 15 7.95 -1.24 3.85
C SER A 15 8.00 -1.38 2.33
N PRO A 16 8.94 -2.14 1.73
CA PRO A 16 8.99 -2.31 0.28
C PRO A 16 7.74 -3.01 -0.28
N VAL A 17 7.19 -3.98 0.46
CA VAL A 17 5.99 -4.72 0.03
C VAL A 17 4.76 -3.83 0.15
N VAL A 18 4.60 -3.10 1.26
CA VAL A 18 3.51 -2.14 1.47
C VAL A 18 3.52 -1.06 0.40
N ARG A 19 4.70 -0.49 0.09
CA ARG A 19 4.86 0.46 -1.00
C ARG A 19 4.46 -0.15 -2.34
N ALA A 20 4.96 -1.34 -2.68
CA ALA A 20 4.63 -1.99 -3.96
C ALA A 20 3.13 -2.30 -4.09
N ILE A 21 2.44 -2.60 -3.00
CA ILE A 21 0.99 -2.78 -2.98
C ILE A 21 0.31 -1.43 -3.21
N ALA A 22 0.69 -0.38 -2.46
CA ALA A 22 0.13 0.96 -2.63
C ALA A 22 0.29 1.48 -4.06
N GLU A 23 1.46 1.31 -4.67
CA GLU A 23 1.73 1.59 -6.09
C GLU A 23 0.75 0.86 -7.00
N ALA A 24 0.57 -0.45 -6.81
CA ALA A 24 -0.32 -1.23 -7.65
C ALA A 24 -1.81 -0.85 -7.49
N GLU A 25 -2.23 -0.52 -6.27
CA GLU A 25 -3.61 -0.11 -5.98
C GLU A 25 -3.91 1.29 -6.53
N VAL A 26 -3.01 2.25 -6.34
CA VAL A 26 -3.18 3.61 -6.89
C VAL A 26 -3.12 3.58 -8.42
N ALA A 27 -2.25 2.76 -9.03
CA ALA A 27 -2.24 2.57 -10.47
C ALA A 27 -3.55 1.99 -11.02
N GLU A 28 -4.13 1.02 -10.31
CA GLU A 28 -5.44 0.44 -10.67
C GLU A 28 -6.53 1.52 -10.62
N GLU A 29 -6.60 2.28 -9.53
CA GLU A 29 -7.58 3.36 -9.33
C GLU A 29 -7.46 4.45 -10.41
N LEU A 30 -6.24 4.85 -10.75
CA LEU A 30 -5.98 5.88 -11.76
C LEU A 30 -6.07 5.35 -13.19
N GLY A 31 -6.20 4.03 -13.39
CA GLY A 31 -6.16 3.41 -14.72
C GLY A 31 -4.82 3.60 -15.44
N ARG A 32 -3.70 3.68 -14.71
CA ARG A 32 -2.36 3.96 -15.27
C ARG A 32 -1.45 2.73 -15.27
N ASP A 33 -0.59 2.65 -16.28
CA ASP A 33 0.44 1.60 -16.40
C ASP A 33 1.85 2.08 -15.95
N HIS A 34 1.99 3.37 -15.67
CA HIS A 34 3.20 4.01 -15.18
C HIS A 34 2.82 5.04 -14.10
N LEU A 35 3.68 5.21 -13.10
CA LEU A 35 3.44 6.09 -11.93
C LEU A 35 4.57 7.12 -11.73
N ASP A 36 5.45 7.28 -12.71
CA ASP A 36 6.64 8.13 -12.59
C ASP A 36 6.29 9.61 -12.36
N ASP A 37 5.07 10.00 -12.73
CA ASP A 37 4.51 11.35 -12.61
C ASP A 37 3.42 11.45 -11.52
N VAL A 38 3.11 10.37 -10.79
CA VAL A 38 2.04 10.39 -9.80
C VAL A 38 2.56 11.00 -8.50
N PRO A 39 2.12 12.23 -8.16
CA PRO A 39 2.59 12.89 -6.95
C PRO A 39 2.06 12.13 -5.72
N LEU A 40 2.72 12.28 -4.58
CA LEU A 40 2.25 11.78 -3.27
C LEU A 40 2.18 10.24 -3.12
N LEU A 41 2.62 9.46 -4.10
CA LEU A 41 2.68 8.01 -3.97
C LEU A 41 3.63 7.51 -2.86
N PRO A 42 4.84 8.10 -2.68
CA PRO A 42 5.70 7.79 -1.53
C PRO A 42 5.04 8.10 -0.19
N GLU A 43 4.26 9.18 -0.12
CA GLU A 43 3.53 9.60 1.08
C GLU A 43 2.37 8.65 1.37
N THR A 44 1.59 8.27 0.35
CA THR A 44 0.51 7.29 0.46
C THR A 44 1.02 5.99 1.07
N ALA A 45 2.15 5.47 0.58
CA ALA A 45 2.79 4.28 1.13
C ALA A 45 3.25 4.47 2.59
N SER A 46 3.79 5.64 2.92
CA SER A 46 4.22 5.98 4.29
C SER A 46 3.06 6.04 5.27
N VAL A 47 1.93 6.65 4.88
CA VAL A 47 0.72 6.73 5.70
C VAL A 47 0.10 5.34 5.88
N LEU A 48 0.04 4.51 4.83
CA LEU A 48 -0.39 3.11 4.95
C LEU A 48 0.46 2.32 5.93
N GLU A 49 1.78 2.45 5.83
CA GLU A 49 2.72 1.84 6.76
C GLU A 49 2.46 2.33 8.19
N HIS A 50 2.32 3.64 8.40
CA HIS A 50 2.05 4.20 9.72
C HIS A 50 0.72 3.69 10.30
N ARG A 51 -0.33 3.59 9.48
CA ARG A 51 -1.63 3.03 9.88
C ARG A 51 -1.53 1.58 10.30
N LEU A 52 -0.75 0.77 9.58
CA LEU A 52 -0.45 -0.62 9.93
C LEU A 52 0.26 -0.75 11.27
N LEU A 53 1.27 0.09 11.50
CA LEU A 53 2.04 0.10 12.75
C LEU A 53 1.24 0.65 13.93
N GLY A 54 0.25 1.51 13.67
CA GLY A 54 -0.65 2.07 14.67
C GLY A 54 -1.79 1.13 15.10
N MET A 55 -1.97 -0.01 14.44
CA MET A 55 -3.03 -0.99 14.79
C MET A 55 -2.78 -1.63 16.17
N PRO A 56 -3.83 -2.12 16.85
CA PRO A 56 -3.66 -2.96 18.03
C PRO A 56 -2.72 -4.14 17.74
N LYS A 57 -1.89 -4.51 18.73
CA LYS A 57 -0.77 -5.47 18.57
C LYS A 57 -1.13 -6.76 17.81
N HIS A 58 -2.29 -7.35 18.11
CA HIS A 58 -2.75 -8.59 17.49
C HIS A 58 -3.10 -8.40 16.00
N PHE A 59 -3.70 -7.25 15.64
CA PHE A 59 -3.97 -6.89 14.26
C PHE A 59 -2.69 -6.57 13.49
N ALA A 60 -1.80 -5.77 14.07
CA ALA A 60 -0.51 -5.45 13.46
C ALA A 60 0.30 -6.73 13.17
N ALA A 61 0.41 -7.65 14.15
CA ALA A 61 1.07 -8.93 13.97
C ALA A 61 0.43 -9.78 12.86
N GLY A 62 -0.91 -9.82 12.80
CA GLY A 62 -1.64 -10.47 11.74
C GLY A 62 -1.34 -9.89 10.36
N MET A 63 -1.37 -8.57 10.21
CA MET A 63 -1.08 -7.91 8.93
C MET A 63 0.37 -8.11 8.48
N VAL A 64 1.33 -8.09 9.41
CA VAL A 64 2.72 -8.42 9.13
C VAL A 64 2.84 -9.85 8.60
N ALA A 65 2.22 -10.81 9.28
CA ALA A 65 2.24 -12.20 8.84
C ALA A 65 1.60 -12.37 7.46
N LEU A 66 0.48 -11.69 7.20
CA LEU A 66 -0.20 -11.73 5.90
C LEU A 66 0.62 -11.07 4.79
N THR A 67 1.33 -9.99 5.08
CA THR A 67 2.22 -9.31 4.12
C THR A 67 3.37 -10.24 3.70
N LEU A 68 3.98 -10.91 4.68
CA LEU A 68 5.05 -11.88 4.42
C LEU A 68 4.54 -13.13 3.69
N LEU A 69 3.34 -13.62 4.08
CA LEU A 69 2.69 -14.74 3.41
C LEU A 69 2.34 -14.39 1.97
N PHE A 70 1.84 -13.18 1.73
CA PHE A 70 1.56 -12.67 0.39
C PHE A 70 2.83 -12.63 -0.47
N ASP A 71 3.92 -12.01 0.01
CA ASP A 71 5.18 -11.97 -0.74
C ASP A 71 5.72 -13.38 -1.03
N ARG A 72 5.65 -14.28 -0.05
CA ARG A 72 6.07 -15.67 -0.22
C ARG A 72 5.18 -16.42 -1.22
N SER A 73 3.88 -16.19 -1.20
CA SER A 73 2.94 -16.79 -2.16
C SER A 73 3.25 -16.33 -3.59
N THR A 74 3.53 -15.03 -3.76
CA THR A 74 3.93 -14.45 -5.04
C THR A 74 5.26 -15.04 -5.53
N ARG A 75 6.25 -15.22 -4.66
CA ARG A 75 7.50 -15.91 -5.03
C ARG A 75 7.26 -17.33 -5.52
N ALA A 76 6.36 -18.06 -4.86
CA ALA A 76 6.04 -19.43 -5.23
C ALA A 76 5.31 -19.52 -6.59
N THR A 77 4.44 -18.54 -6.91
CA THR A 77 3.65 -18.55 -8.15
C THR A 77 4.34 -17.88 -9.33
N ASP A 78 5.08 -16.81 -9.10
CA ASP A 78 5.62 -15.93 -10.14
C ASP A 78 7.17 -15.95 -10.19
N GLY A 79 7.81 -16.73 -9.31
CA GLY A 79 9.27 -16.94 -9.29
C GLY A 79 10.09 -15.78 -8.71
N ALA A 80 9.44 -14.69 -8.30
CA ALA A 80 10.09 -13.49 -7.79
C ALA A 80 9.30 -12.84 -6.65
N SER A 81 9.97 -12.00 -5.86
CA SER A 81 9.35 -11.18 -4.82
C SER A 81 8.30 -10.26 -5.45
N PHE A 82 7.20 -9.97 -4.74
CA PHE A 82 6.16 -9.05 -5.24
C PHE A 82 6.75 -7.68 -5.61
N THR A 83 7.73 -7.23 -4.82
CA THR A 83 8.49 -5.99 -5.05
C THR A 83 9.33 -5.99 -6.33
N GLN A 84 9.68 -7.17 -6.88
CA GLN A 84 10.48 -7.29 -8.10
C GLN A 84 9.62 -7.47 -9.36
N LEU A 85 8.31 -7.67 -9.20
CA LEU A 85 7.40 -7.81 -10.32
C LEU A 85 7.15 -6.45 -11.00
N SER A 86 6.92 -6.48 -12.30
CA SER A 86 6.40 -5.31 -13.03
C SER A 86 5.00 -4.95 -12.55
N LEU A 87 4.59 -3.69 -12.73
CA LEU A 87 3.29 -3.19 -12.28
C LEU A 87 2.12 -4.05 -12.80
N ALA A 88 2.13 -4.42 -14.08
CA ALA A 88 1.13 -5.30 -14.68
C ALA A 88 1.05 -6.68 -13.98
N LYS A 89 2.20 -7.27 -13.62
CA LYS A 89 2.24 -8.54 -12.88
C LYS A 89 1.77 -8.38 -11.44
N ARG A 90 2.09 -7.26 -10.79
CA ARG A 90 1.59 -6.93 -9.44
C ARG A 90 0.07 -6.82 -9.42
N ARG A 91 -0.52 -6.07 -10.38
CA ARG A 91 -1.98 -5.95 -10.56
C ARG A 91 -2.62 -7.32 -10.76
N LYS A 92 -2.06 -8.15 -11.63
CA LYS A 92 -2.53 -9.53 -11.85
C LYS A 92 -2.48 -10.38 -10.59
N ALA A 93 -1.41 -10.29 -9.80
CA ALA A 93 -1.26 -11.02 -8.54
C ALA A 93 -2.30 -10.58 -7.49
N LEU A 94 -2.57 -9.28 -7.38
CA LEU A 94 -3.61 -8.74 -6.49
C LEU A 94 -5.01 -9.17 -6.94
N ALA A 95 -5.32 -9.04 -8.24
CA ALA A 95 -6.60 -9.47 -8.82
C ALA A 95 -6.86 -10.96 -8.57
N ARG A 96 -5.83 -11.82 -8.69
CA ARG A 96 -5.92 -13.26 -8.38
C ARG A 96 -6.34 -13.52 -6.94
N ILE A 97 -5.84 -12.73 -5.98
CA ILE A 97 -6.20 -12.89 -4.57
C ILE A 97 -7.58 -12.32 -4.28
N ARG A 98 -7.95 -11.20 -4.90
CA ARG A 98 -9.31 -10.63 -4.77
C ARG A 98 -10.39 -11.60 -5.25
N ALA A 99 -10.08 -12.40 -6.27
CA ALA A 99 -10.96 -13.42 -6.82
C ALA A 99 -11.18 -14.64 -5.89
N LEU A 100 -10.43 -14.77 -4.79
CA LEU A 100 -10.68 -15.82 -3.80
C LEU A 100 -12.07 -15.63 -3.15
N PRO A 101 -12.78 -16.72 -2.81
CA PRO A 101 -14.13 -16.62 -2.25
C PRO A 101 -14.11 -15.97 -0.86
N LEU A 102 -13.25 -16.47 0.03
CA LEU A 102 -13.06 -16.00 1.40
C LEU A 102 -11.62 -16.30 1.85
N GLY A 103 -11.13 -15.57 2.84
CA GLY A 103 -9.86 -15.88 3.49
C GLY A 103 -9.09 -14.64 3.94
N PRO A 104 -8.08 -14.83 4.79
CA PRO A 104 -7.33 -13.72 5.36
C PRO A 104 -6.52 -12.97 4.29
N LEU A 105 -6.06 -13.63 3.22
CA LEU A 105 -5.40 -12.96 2.09
C LEU A 105 -6.36 -12.09 1.27
N LYS A 106 -7.61 -12.51 1.11
CA LYS A 106 -8.64 -11.69 0.46
C LYS A 106 -8.90 -10.42 1.29
N ASN A 107 -9.15 -10.59 2.59
CA ASN A 107 -9.39 -9.46 3.51
C ASN A 107 -8.19 -8.51 3.56
N PHE A 108 -6.97 -9.06 3.54
CA PHE A 108 -5.73 -8.31 3.40
C PHE A 108 -5.73 -7.47 2.13
N THR A 109 -5.99 -8.05 0.96
CA THR A 109 -6.03 -7.27 -0.29
C THR A 109 -7.15 -6.25 -0.32
N THR A 110 -8.33 -6.57 0.21
CA THR A 110 -9.46 -5.64 0.32
C THR A 110 -9.14 -4.45 1.22
N PHE A 111 -8.30 -4.62 2.24
CA PHE A 111 -7.82 -3.50 3.04
C PHE A 111 -7.02 -2.51 2.20
N TYR A 112 -6.04 -2.96 1.41
CA TYR A 112 -5.22 -2.06 0.59
C TYR A 112 -6.00 -1.46 -0.58
N ASP A 113 -6.84 -2.27 -1.24
CA ASP A 113 -7.75 -1.85 -2.31
C ASP A 113 -8.63 -0.67 -1.91
N LYS A 114 -9.00 -0.57 -0.62
CA LYS A 114 -9.76 0.59 -0.11
C LYS A 114 -8.87 1.69 0.44
N MET A 115 -7.84 1.32 1.20
CA MET A 115 -7.06 2.29 1.96
C MET A 115 -6.06 3.05 1.10
N ALA A 116 -5.44 2.41 0.10
CA ALA A 116 -4.46 3.08 -0.74
C ALA A 116 -5.09 4.20 -1.60
N PRO A 117 -6.21 3.96 -2.32
CA PRO A 117 -6.91 5.04 -3.03
C PRO A 117 -7.42 6.13 -2.08
N PHE A 118 -8.02 5.75 -0.96
CA PHE A 118 -8.55 6.71 0.01
C PHE A 118 -7.46 7.67 0.53
N ILE A 119 -6.32 7.12 0.94
CA ILE A 119 -5.19 7.91 1.44
C ILE A 119 -4.63 8.79 0.33
N PHE A 120 -4.47 8.24 -0.88
CA PHE A 120 -3.97 8.99 -2.02
C PHE A 120 -4.84 10.21 -2.33
N TRP A 121 -6.15 10.03 -2.45
CA TRP A 121 -7.10 11.11 -2.71
C TRP A 121 -7.16 12.12 -1.56
N SER A 122 -7.08 11.66 -0.31
CA SER A 122 -7.04 12.55 0.85
C SER A 122 -5.79 13.44 0.84
N ALA A 123 -4.62 12.86 0.54
CA ALA A 123 -3.38 13.62 0.44
C ALA A 123 -3.42 14.62 -0.73
N LEU A 124 -3.99 14.22 -1.86
CA LEU A 124 -4.16 15.11 -3.02
C LEU A 124 -5.10 16.28 -2.71
N GLU A 125 -6.21 16.01 -2.02
CA GLU A 125 -7.16 17.04 -1.59
C GLU A 125 -6.51 18.02 -0.60
N GLU A 126 -5.78 17.51 0.40
CA GLU A 126 -5.05 18.35 1.34
C GLU A 126 -4.02 19.25 0.63
N HIS A 127 -3.24 18.70 -0.31
CA HIS A 127 -2.31 19.49 -1.12
C HIS A 127 -3.02 20.54 -1.98
N HIS A 128 -4.15 20.19 -2.61
CA HIS A 128 -4.93 21.15 -3.41
C HIS A 128 -5.48 22.27 -2.52
N LEU A 129 -6.05 21.95 -1.35
CA LEU A 129 -6.53 22.94 -0.40
C LEU A 129 -5.40 23.82 0.11
N LEU A 130 -4.21 23.29 0.38
CA LEU A 130 -3.04 24.08 0.75
C LEU A 130 -2.62 25.02 -0.37
N HIS A 131 -2.61 24.58 -1.63
CA HIS A 131 -2.32 25.47 -2.77
C HIS A 131 -3.38 26.58 -2.94
N VAL A 132 -4.66 26.28 -2.68
CA VAL A 132 -5.76 27.26 -2.76
C VAL A 132 -5.75 28.23 -1.57
N VAL A 133 -5.50 27.75 -0.36
CA VAL A 133 -5.50 28.55 0.89
C VAL A 133 -4.21 29.36 1.05
N LEU A 134 -3.07 28.81 0.62
CA LEU A 134 -1.76 29.46 0.67
C LEU A 134 -1.39 30.17 -0.63
N GLY A 135 -2.36 30.45 -1.52
CA GLY A 135 -2.12 31.19 -2.76
C GLY A 135 -1.07 32.29 -2.52
N GLU A 136 0.00 32.38 -3.30
CA GLU A 136 -0.11 32.63 -4.74
C GLU A 136 -1.51 33.16 -5.10
N GLY A 137 -1.89 34.22 -4.39
CA GLY A 137 -2.66 35.30 -4.98
C GLY A 137 -1.82 35.80 -6.15
N VAL A 138 -2.02 35.15 -7.30
CA VAL A 138 -1.57 35.70 -8.56
C VAL A 138 -2.62 36.75 -8.91
N GLU A 139 -2.15 37.99 -8.84
CA GLU A 139 -2.75 39.19 -9.45
C GLU A 139 -3.17 38.97 -10.91
#